data_AF-A5ZXQ0-F1
#
_entry.id   AF-A5ZXQ0-F1
#
_cell.length_a   1.000
_cell.length_b   1.000
_cell.length_c   1.000
_cell.angle_alpha   90.00
_cell.angle_beta   90.00
_cell.angle_gamma   90.00
#
_symmetry.space_group_name_H-M   'P 1'
#
loop_
_entity.id
_entity.type
_entity.pdbx_description
1 polymer ?
#
loop_
_entity_poly.entity_id
_entity_poly.type
_entity_poly.pdbx_seq_one_letter_code
_entity_poly.pdbx_strand_id
1 'polypeptide(L)'
;MKEVVNKAPEAVQKAEKTVKTATKTATKAVRKAAGARVKEVSLEIFETNVSLKDVEKAVKKDVAEKGLTGDICIYINAERRAAYYTVNQEGSDEYKVDLGNL
;
A
#
# COMPACT_ATOMS: atom_id res chain seq x y z
N MET A 1 -21.15 -33.92 -55.47
CA MET A 1 -20.41 -32.79 -56.10
C MET A 1 -20.92 -31.47 -55.55
N LYS A 2 -19.99 -30.53 -55.32
CA LYS A 2 -20.14 -29.12 -54.87
C LYS A 2 -20.38 -28.99 -53.36
N GLU A 3 -19.35 -28.94 -52.51
CA GLU A 3 -18.28 -27.93 -52.40
C GLU A 3 -18.86 -26.51 -52.25
N VAL A 4 -19.05 -26.10 -50.99
CA VAL A 4 -19.10 -24.69 -50.61
C VAL A 4 -17.95 -24.46 -49.64
N VAL A 5 -16.97 -23.79 -50.23
CA VAL A 5 -15.68 -23.34 -49.73
C VAL A 5 -15.77 -22.65 -48.36
N ASN A 6 -14.97 -23.18 -47.43
CA ASN A 6 -14.37 -22.49 -46.29
C ASN A 6 -13.87 -21.09 -46.68
N LYS A 7 -14.50 -20.03 -46.19
CA LYS A 7 -13.89 -18.68 -46.27
C LYS A 7 -14.40 -17.69 -45.23
N ALA A 8 -14.33 -18.05 -43.95
CA ALA A 8 -14.62 -17.09 -42.87
C ALA A 8 -13.70 -17.09 -41.62
N PRO A 9 -12.70 -17.98 -41.42
CA PRO A 9 -11.85 -17.85 -40.22
C PRO A 9 -10.82 -16.70 -40.33
N GLU A 10 -10.56 -16.19 -41.54
CA GLU A 10 -9.54 -15.15 -41.78
C GLU A 10 -9.98 -13.73 -41.40
N ALA A 11 -11.28 -13.44 -41.41
CA ALA A 11 -11.79 -12.12 -41.02
C ALA A 11 -11.71 -11.88 -39.50
N VAL A 12 -11.84 -12.96 -38.70
CA VAL A 12 -11.80 -12.91 -37.23
C VAL A 12 -10.38 -12.73 -36.70
N GLN A 13 -9.39 -13.36 -37.34
CA GLN A 13 -7.96 -13.20 -36.98
C GLN A 13 -7.42 -11.80 -37.31
N LYS A 14 -7.91 -11.17 -38.38
CA LYS A 14 -7.49 -9.81 -38.76
C LYS A 14 -8.07 -8.74 -37.81
N ALA A 15 -9.24 -8.97 -37.24
CA ALA A 15 -9.80 -8.11 -36.20
C ALA A 15 -9.01 -8.22 -34.88
N GLU A 16 -8.58 -9.43 -34.48
CA GLU A 16 -7.83 -9.62 -33.23
C GLU A 16 -6.42 -8.98 -33.28
N LYS A 17 -5.76 -9.01 -34.44
CA LYS A 17 -4.45 -8.35 -34.63
C LYS A 17 -4.53 -6.81 -34.56
N THR A 18 -5.69 -6.24 -34.89
CA THR A 18 -5.89 -4.79 -34.88
C THR A 18 -6.22 -4.28 -33.47
N VAL A 19 -6.84 -5.11 -32.62
CA VAL A 19 -7.02 -4.84 -31.18
C VAL A 19 -5.69 -4.88 -30.43
N LYS A 20 -4.80 -5.83 -30.73
CA LYS A 20 -3.47 -5.94 -30.08
C LYS A 20 -2.51 -4.80 -30.43
N THR A 21 -2.72 -4.13 -31.57
CA THR A 21 -1.87 -3.00 -31.99
C THR A 21 -2.34 -1.67 -31.39
N ALA A 22 -3.63 -1.54 -31.05
CA ALA A 22 -4.17 -0.38 -30.34
C ALA A 22 -3.91 -0.39 -28.82
N THR A 23 -3.70 -1.55 -28.19
CA THR A 23 -3.36 -1.62 -26.76
C THR A 23 -1.88 -1.32 -26.48
N LYS A 24 -1.02 -1.48 -27.49
CA LYS A 24 0.42 -1.16 -27.40
C LYS A 24 0.71 0.35 -27.56
N THR A 25 -0.32 1.18 -27.67
CA THR A 25 -0.26 2.65 -27.65
C THR A 25 -0.76 3.23 -26.32
N ALA A 26 -1.26 2.41 -25.39
CA ALA A 26 -1.52 2.81 -24.00
C ALA A 26 -0.28 2.74 -23.10
N THR A 27 0.85 2.23 -23.60
CA THR A 27 2.20 2.48 -23.03
C THR A 27 2.65 3.94 -23.18
N LYS A 28 1.78 4.82 -23.69
CA LYS A 28 2.01 6.27 -23.81
C LYS A 28 0.99 7.12 -23.03
N ALA A 29 0.33 6.54 -22.03
CA ALA A 29 -0.02 7.27 -20.80
C ALA A 29 1.20 7.48 -19.88
N VAL A 30 2.42 7.34 -20.45
CA VAL A 30 3.53 8.28 -20.21
C VAL A 30 3.05 9.69 -20.57
N ARG A 31 2.18 10.26 -19.74
CA ARG A 31 1.88 11.70 -19.63
C ARG A 31 1.05 11.91 -18.36
N LYS A 32 1.60 12.73 -17.46
CA LYS A 32 1.12 13.13 -16.12
C LYS A 32 1.26 12.03 -15.05
N ALA A 33 2.08 12.18 -14.01
CA ALA A 33 2.37 13.42 -13.31
C ALA A 33 3.81 13.91 -13.53
N ALA A 34 3.95 14.98 -14.32
CA ALA A 34 4.98 15.97 -14.04
C ALA A 34 4.56 16.66 -12.72
N GLY A 35 4.85 16.00 -11.61
CA GLY A 35 4.45 16.41 -10.27
C GLY A 35 5.26 15.64 -9.22
N ALA A 36 5.44 16.25 -8.06
CA ALA A 36 6.15 15.61 -6.94
C ALA A 36 5.44 14.31 -6.53
N ARG A 37 6.22 13.24 -6.29
CA ARG A 37 5.73 12.00 -5.69
C ARG A 37 6.13 12.00 -4.22
N VAL A 38 5.15 11.94 -3.32
CA VAL A 38 5.42 11.74 -1.88
C VAL A 38 5.85 10.30 -1.68
N LYS A 39 7.12 10.09 -1.34
CA LYS A 39 7.69 8.75 -1.11
C LYS A 39 7.44 8.27 0.32
N GLU A 40 7.45 9.19 1.26
CA GLU A 40 7.47 8.92 2.69
C GLU A 40 6.96 10.13 3.47
N VAL A 41 6.43 9.85 4.66
CA VAL A 41 6.05 10.83 5.66
C VAL A 41 6.69 10.39 6.97
N SER A 42 7.51 11.27 7.54
CA SER A 42 8.16 11.09 8.83
C SER A 42 7.81 12.25 9.74
N LEU A 43 7.79 11.99 11.04
CA LEU A 43 7.62 12.99 12.08
C LEU A 43 8.96 13.24 12.75
N GLU A 44 9.26 14.49 13.07
CA GLU A 44 10.39 14.84 13.91
C GLU A 44 9.90 15.11 15.33
N ILE A 45 10.41 14.33 16.28
CA ILE A 45 10.03 14.39 17.69
C ILE A 45 11.33 14.51 18.50
N PHE A 46 11.61 15.71 19.04
CA PHE A 46 12.85 16.01 19.78
C PHE A 46 14.11 15.50 19.08
N GLU A 47 14.40 16.03 17.89
CA GLU A 47 15.57 15.66 17.06
C GLU A 47 15.59 14.20 16.57
N THR A 48 14.56 13.41 16.88
CA THR A 48 14.41 12.02 16.40
C THR A 48 13.47 12.00 15.20
N ASN A 49 13.93 11.48 14.07
CA ASN A 49 13.08 11.26 12.89
C ASN A 49 12.42 9.89 12.97
N VAL A 50 11.10 9.86 12.99
CA VAL A 50 10.30 8.63 13.13
C VAL A 50 9.38 8.50 11.92
N SER A 51 9.50 7.40 11.16
CA SER A 51 8.57 7.12 10.07
C SER A 51 7.28 6.49 10.61
N LEU A 52 6.13 6.82 10.02
CA LEU A 52 4.86 6.19 10.40
C LEU A 52 4.87 4.67 10.18
N LYS A 53 5.66 4.19 9.22
CA LYS A 53 5.81 2.75 8.93
C LYS A 53 6.56 2.03 10.04
N ASP A 54 7.58 2.66 10.60
CA ASP A 54 8.34 2.07 11.71
C ASP A 54 7.50 2.01 12.97
N VAL A 55 6.69 3.04 13.24
CA VAL A 55 5.70 3.02 14.34
C VAL A 55 4.72 1.85 14.17
N GLU A 56 4.10 1.72 13.00
CA GLU A 56 3.17 0.62 12.71
C GLU A 56 3.83 -0.74 12.91
N LYS A 57 5.07 -0.91 12.42
CA LYS A 57 5.83 -2.16 12.57
C LYS A 57 6.16 -2.46 14.03
N ALA A 58 6.58 -1.45 14.79
CA ALA A 58 6.95 -1.61 16.19
C ALA A 58 5.73 -1.97 17.05
N VAL A 59 4.59 -1.30 16.83
CA VAL A 59 3.32 -1.65 17.51
C VAL A 59 2.86 -3.06 17.13
N LYS A 60 2.91 -3.46 15.85
CA LYS A 60 2.57 -4.84 15.46
C LYS A 60 3.44 -5.89 16.14
N LYS A 61 4.74 -5.61 16.27
CA LYS A 61 5.66 -6.51 16.97
C LYS A 61 5.29 -6.63 18.45
N ASP A 62 5.06 -5.51 19.14
CA ASP A 62 4.69 -5.48 20.55
C ASP A 62 3.33 -6.17 20.81
N VAL A 63 2.33 -5.92 19.96
CA VAL A 63 1.02 -6.60 19.99
C VAL A 63 1.18 -8.12 19.82
N ALA A 64 2.02 -8.57 18.88
CA ALA A 64 2.27 -9.98 18.65
C ALA A 64 3.02 -10.65 19.82
N GLU A 65 4.03 -9.98 20.37
CA GLU A 65 4.79 -10.47 21.54
C GLU A 65 3.89 -10.62 22.78
N LYS A 66 2.87 -9.75 22.92
CA LYS A 66 1.86 -9.82 23.98
C LYS A 66 0.71 -10.78 23.68
N GLY A 67 0.67 -11.40 22.50
CA GLY A 67 -0.40 -12.33 22.09
C GLY A 67 -1.77 -11.66 21.93
N LEU A 68 -1.79 -10.34 21.69
CA LEU A 68 -3.01 -9.56 21.55
C LEU A 68 -3.59 -9.71 20.14
N THR A 69 -4.92 -9.75 20.04
CA THR A 69 -5.64 -9.85 18.77
C THR A 69 -6.83 -8.92 18.74
N GLY A 70 -7.14 -8.35 17.58
CA GLY A 70 -8.24 -7.40 17.40
C GLY A 70 -7.82 -6.17 16.60
N ASP A 71 -8.71 -5.16 16.62
CA ASP A 71 -8.47 -3.88 15.94
C ASP A 71 -7.54 -3.00 16.77
N ILE A 72 -6.42 -2.60 16.16
CA ILE A 72 -5.40 -1.77 16.81
C ILE A 72 -5.55 -0.32 16.36
N CYS A 73 -5.79 0.60 17.29
CA CYS A 73 -5.72 2.04 17.04
C CYS A 73 -4.49 2.62 17.72
N ILE A 74 -3.70 3.42 17.01
CA ILE A 74 -2.43 3.99 17.51
C ILE A 74 -2.60 5.50 17.73
N TYR A 75 -2.17 5.98 18.90
CA TYR A 75 -2.06 7.39 19.25
C TYR A 75 -0.61 7.73 19.59
N ILE A 76 -0.03 8.71 18.90
CA ILE A 76 1.33 9.16 19.14
C ILE A 76 1.31 10.37 20.08
N ASN A 77 2.01 10.26 21.21
CA ASN A 77 2.30 11.39 22.06
C ASN A 77 3.75 11.84 21.81
N ALA A 78 3.91 12.98 21.14
CA ALA A 78 5.22 13.53 20.81
C ALA A 78 6.02 13.92 22.06
N GLU A 79 5.39 14.57 23.05
CA GLU A 79 6.06 14.98 24.30
C GLU A 79 6.67 13.78 25.05
N ARG A 80 5.92 12.68 25.10
CA ARG A 80 6.36 11.43 25.77
C ARG A 80 7.22 10.54 24.90
N ARG A 81 7.40 10.88 23.61
CA ARG A 81 8.09 10.05 22.61
C ARG A 81 7.57 8.61 22.61
N ALA A 82 6.24 8.45 22.65
CA ALA A 82 5.63 7.12 22.74
C ALA A 82 4.41 6.98 21.81
N ALA A 83 4.25 5.79 21.25
CA ALA A 83 3.05 5.37 20.55
C ALA A 83 2.21 4.50 21.48
N TYR A 84 1.07 5.02 21.92
CA TYR A 84 0.06 4.29 22.68
C TYR A 84 -0.89 3.58 21.72
N TYR A 85 -1.48 2.48 22.14
CA TYR A 85 -2.50 1.82 21.34
C TYR A 85 -3.62 1.22 22.18
N THR A 86 -4.74 0.95 21.52
CA THR A 86 -5.88 0.22 22.08
C THR A 86 -6.12 -1.04 21.27
N VAL A 87 -6.64 -2.09 21.90
CA VAL A 87 -7.13 -3.30 21.23
C VAL A 87 -8.65 -3.31 21.35
N ASN A 88 -9.38 -3.30 20.23
CA ASN A 88 -10.85 -3.23 20.22
C ASN A 88 -11.40 -2.05 21.06
N GLN A 89 -10.74 -0.89 20.99
CA GLN A 89 -11.03 0.32 21.78
C GLN A 89 -10.74 0.21 23.29
N GLU A 90 -10.20 -0.90 23.78
CA GLU A 90 -9.74 -1.04 25.16
C GLU A 90 -8.25 -0.69 25.28
N GLY A 91 -7.94 0.23 26.20
CA GLY A 91 -6.58 0.67 26.49
C GLY A 91 -6.01 -0.02 27.74
N SER A 92 -4.68 -0.02 27.84
CA SER A 92 -3.95 -0.47 29.02
C SER A 92 -2.68 0.37 29.19
N ASP A 93 -2.21 0.50 30.43
CA ASP A 93 -0.94 1.16 30.76
C ASP A 93 0.27 0.48 30.10
N GLU A 94 0.12 -0.80 29.73
CA GLU A 94 1.12 -1.61 29.05
C GLU A 94 1.06 -1.49 27.53
N TYR A 95 0.02 -0.86 26.96
CA TYR A 95 -0.17 -0.73 25.51
C TYR A 95 0.52 0.51 24.98
N LYS A 96 1.86 0.45 24.97
CA LYS A 96 2.72 1.52 24.46
C LYS A 96 4.03 0.99 23.92
N VAL A 97 4.55 1.69 22.92
CA VAL A 97 5.90 1.50 22.36
C VAL A 97 6.68 2.80 22.53
N ASP A 98 7.90 2.69 23.03
CA ASP A 98 8.84 3.80 23.13
C ASP A 98 9.41 4.14 21.75
N LEU A 99 9.26 5.39 21.32
CA LEU A 99 9.77 5.91 20.05
C LEU A 99 11.18 6.48 20.18
N GLY A 100 11.72 6.61 21.39
CA GLY A 100 13.06 7.14 21.59
C GLY A 100 14.18 6.22 21.10
N ASN A 101 13.86 4.94 20.87
CA ASN A 101 14.79 3.90 20.42
C ASN A 101 14.44 3.34 19.02
N LEU A 102 13.54 4.01 18.30
CA LEU A 102 13.14 3.64 16.94
C LEU A 102 14.06 4.30 15.91
#